data_AF-A0AAP0HYI9-F1
#
_entry.id   AF-A0AAP0HYI9-F1
#
_cell.length_a   1.000
_cell.length_b   1.000
_cell.length_c   1.000
_cell.angle_alpha   90.00
_cell.angle_beta   90.00
_cell.angle_gamma   90.00
#
_symmetry.space_group_name_H-M   'P 1'
#
loop_
_entity.id
_entity.type
_entity.pdbx_description
1 polymer ?
#
loop_
_entity_poly.entity_id
_entity_poly.type
_entity_poly.pdbx_seq_one_letter_code
_entity_poly.pdbx_strand_id
1 'polypeptide(L)'
;MDNLFIQFSCSTTVTLTTVVVLFLSTIVLLKIYCKRRDGSSSSRNTATSPPISIPLGTLGWPFIGETIEFITCAYSDRPESFMDKRRRVYGKVFKSHVFGSPTIVSTDAEVSRVVLQSDSKNFIPSYRRSLTELMGKSSILLINGNLQRRVHGLIGSFFKSSHIKAQITLDMQKYVQESMALWRDDQLIYIQDETKNIAFHVLVKALISLDPGREMQSLKQDFQQFIAGLMSLPINIPGTQLYRSLQAS
;
A
#
# COMPACT_ATOMS: atom_id res chain seq x y z
N MET A 1 -16.15 54.15 -7.83
CA MET A 1 -15.25 52.98 -7.92
C MET A 1 -16.02 51.69 -8.23
N ASP A 2 -17.33 51.79 -8.46
CA ASP A 2 -18.27 50.66 -8.41
C ASP A 2 -18.37 49.91 -9.75
N ASN A 3 -18.19 50.60 -10.88
CA ASN A 3 -18.21 49.97 -12.20
C ASN A 3 -17.02 49.03 -12.44
N LEU A 4 -15.85 49.30 -11.86
CA LEU A 4 -14.68 48.43 -12.00
C LEU A 4 -14.86 47.13 -11.20
N PHE A 5 -15.42 47.22 -9.98
CA PHE A 5 -15.71 46.07 -9.13
C PHE A 5 -16.75 45.13 -9.73
N ILE A 6 -17.81 45.68 -10.33
CA ILE A 6 -18.87 44.90 -11.00
C ILE A 6 -18.30 44.18 -12.23
N GLN A 7 -17.44 44.84 -13.02
CA GLN A 7 -16.85 44.24 -14.22
C GLN A 7 -15.83 43.13 -13.90
N PHE A 8 -15.04 43.29 -12.83
CA PHE A 8 -14.16 42.22 -12.33
C PHE A 8 -14.95 41.04 -11.77
N SER A 9 -16.01 41.29 -11.00
CA SER A 9 -16.86 40.22 -10.44
C SER A 9 -17.64 39.46 -11.51
N CYS A 10 -18.05 40.13 -12.59
CA CYS A 10 -18.73 39.50 -13.72
C CYS A 10 -17.76 38.63 -14.54
N SER A 11 -16.53 39.12 -14.79
CA SER A 11 -15.52 38.37 -15.53
C SER A 11 -15.05 37.12 -14.78
N THR A 12 -14.87 37.20 -13.46
CA THR A 12 -14.47 36.04 -12.63
C THR A 12 -15.57 34.99 -12.50
N THR A 13 -16.84 35.40 -12.44
CA THR A 13 -17.97 34.45 -12.41
C THR A 13 -18.19 33.76 -13.77
N VAL A 14 -18.02 34.48 -14.89
CA VAL A 14 -18.10 33.88 -16.24
C VAL A 14 -16.93 32.91 -16.49
N THR A 15 -15.71 33.26 -16.09
CA THR A 15 -14.56 32.35 -16.20
C THR A 15 -14.70 31.13 -15.31
N LEU A 16 -15.19 31.28 -14.08
CA LEU A 16 -15.42 30.15 -13.18
C LEU A 16 -16.51 29.20 -13.72
N THR A 17 -17.63 29.74 -14.20
CA THR A 17 -18.73 28.93 -14.75
C THR A 17 -18.31 28.19 -16.01
N THR A 18 -17.57 28.82 -16.92
CA THR A 18 -17.06 28.17 -18.13
C THR A 18 -16.07 27.04 -17.81
N VAL A 19 -15.16 27.24 -16.84
CA VAL A 19 -14.24 26.18 -16.38
C VAL A 19 -15.01 25.00 -15.78
N VAL A 20 -16.02 25.27 -14.95
CA VAL A 20 -16.87 24.21 -14.36
C VAL A 20 -17.62 23.43 -15.44
N VAL A 21 -18.19 24.11 -16.44
CA VAL A 21 -18.92 23.46 -17.55
C VAL A 21 -17.98 22.59 -18.39
N LEU A 22 -16.77 23.08 -18.70
CA LEU A 22 -15.76 22.30 -19.43
C LEU A 22 -15.26 21.10 -18.62
N PHE A 23 -15.11 21.26 -17.30
CA PHE A 23 -14.72 20.15 -16.42
C PHE A 23 -15.83 19.09 -16.32
N LEU A 24 -17.10 19.50 -16.19
CA LEU A 24 -18.22 18.56 -16.17
C LEU A 24 -18.42 17.87 -17.52
N SER A 25 -18.26 18.59 -18.64
CA SER A 25 -18.41 18.00 -19.98
C SER A 25 -17.30 16.99 -20.28
N THR A 26 -16.06 17.25 -19.87
CA THR A 26 -14.95 16.30 -19.99
C THR A 26 -15.17 15.05 -19.13
N ILE A 27 -15.72 15.18 -17.91
CA ILE A 27 -16.11 14.03 -17.08
C ILE A 27 -17.19 13.18 -17.76
N VAL A 28 -18.21 13.82 -18.37
CA VAL A 28 -19.28 13.11 -19.08
C VAL A 28 -18.72 12.39 -20.30
N LEU A 29 -17.88 13.05 -21.10
CA LEU A 29 -17.23 12.45 -22.27
C LEU A 29 -16.32 11.27 -21.87
N LEU A 30 -15.57 11.39 -20.78
CA LEU A 30 -14.76 10.30 -20.22
C LEU A 30 -15.64 9.12 -19.80
N LYS A 31 -16.78 9.35 -19.14
CA LYS A 31 -17.71 8.27 -18.79
C LYS A 31 -18.30 7.59 -20.03
N ILE A 32 -18.66 8.34 -21.06
CA ILE A 32 -19.16 7.79 -22.32
C ILE A 32 -18.07 6.98 -23.03
N TYR A 33 -16.84 7.50 -23.07
CA TYR A 33 -15.69 6.82 -23.66
C TYR A 33 -15.35 5.52 -22.92
N CYS A 34 -15.28 5.56 -21.59
CA CYS A 34 -15.05 4.37 -20.76
C CYS A 34 -16.17 3.34 -20.95
N LYS A 35 -17.44 3.76 -21.03
CA LYS A 35 -18.57 2.86 -21.27
C LYS A 35 -18.53 2.23 -22.67
N ARG A 36 -18.12 2.97 -23.71
CA ARG A 36 -17.93 2.43 -25.07
C ARG A 36 -16.77 1.45 -25.14
N ARG A 37 -15.69 1.70 -24.39
CA ARG A 37 -14.53 0.80 -24.32
C ARG A 37 -14.86 -0.51 -23.60
N ASP A 38 -15.64 -0.46 -22.51
CA ASP A 38 -16.12 -1.67 -21.80
C ASP A 38 -17.18 -2.44 -22.62
N GLY A 39 -17.85 -1.78 -23.57
CA GLY A 39 -18.85 -2.39 -24.47
C GLY A 39 -18.30 -3.02 -25.76
N SER A 40 -17.00 -2.86 -26.06
CA SER A 40 -16.38 -3.39 -27.29
C SER A 40 -15.74 -4.77 -27.09
N SER A 41 -16.39 -5.64 -26.32
CA SER A 41 -16.00 -7.04 -26.11
C SER A 41 -17.19 -7.97 -26.34
N SER A 42 -17.71 -8.01 -27.56
CA SER A 42 -18.66 -9.01 -28.05
C SER A 42 -18.77 -8.85 -29.58
N SER A 43 -18.71 -9.84 -30.46
CA SER A 43 -18.48 -11.28 -30.41
C SER A 43 -18.15 -11.67 -31.87
N ARG A 44 -17.09 -12.43 -32.12
CA ARG A 44 -16.96 -13.21 -33.36
C ARG A 44 -17.21 -14.67 -32.99
N ASN A 45 -18.31 -15.20 -33.51
CA ASN A 45 -18.73 -16.58 -33.31
C ASN A 45 -17.77 -17.56 -34.00
N THR A 46 -17.13 -18.42 -33.23
CA THR A 46 -16.83 -19.82 -33.58
C THR A 46 -16.84 -20.65 -32.29
N ALA A 47 -17.46 -21.83 -32.33
CA ALA A 47 -17.74 -22.66 -31.15
C ALA A 47 -16.45 -23.19 -30.49
N THR A 48 -16.14 -22.80 -29.24
CA THR A 48 -15.32 -23.54 -28.25
C THR A 48 -15.20 -22.75 -26.93
N SER A 49 -15.46 -23.39 -25.78
CA SER A 49 -15.36 -22.89 -24.38
C SER A 49 -16.33 -21.77 -23.93
N PRO A 50 -16.82 -21.77 -22.67
CA PRO A 50 -17.63 -20.68 -22.14
C PRO A 50 -16.84 -19.35 -22.23
N PRO A 51 -17.49 -18.23 -22.58
CA PRO A 51 -16.81 -16.94 -22.71
C PRO A 51 -16.14 -16.59 -21.37
N ILE A 52 -14.83 -16.34 -21.41
CA ILE A 52 -14.05 -15.94 -20.25
C ILE A 52 -14.61 -14.59 -19.76
N SER A 53 -15.45 -14.63 -18.73
CA SER A 53 -16.06 -13.44 -18.14
C SER A 53 -15.10 -12.80 -17.14
N ILE A 54 -14.76 -11.53 -17.36
CA ILE A 54 -14.02 -10.73 -16.38
C ILE A 54 -14.87 -10.61 -15.10
N PRO A 55 -14.26 -10.67 -13.89
CA PRO A 55 -14.99 -10.49 -12.64
C PRO A 55 -15.82 -9.20 -12.62
N LEU A 56 -16.99 -9.26 -11.96
CA LEU A 56 -17.84 -8.09 -11.73
C LEU A 56 -17.09 -7.04 -10.89
N GLY A 57 -17.50 -5.77 -10.98
CA GLY A 57 -16.91 -4.70 -10.19
C GLY A 57 -16.92 -3.36 -10.89
N THR A 58 -16.27 -2.36 -10.29
CA THR A 58 -16.26 -0.97 -10.75
C THR A 58 -14.85 -0.43 -10.82
N LEU A 59 -14.55 0.39 -11.83
CA LEU A 59 -13.27 1.10 -11.90
C LEU A 59 -13.29 2.42 -11.10
N GLY A 60 -14.40 2.76 -10.45
CA GLY A 60 -14.50 3.96 -9.62
C GLY A 60 -14.37 5.27 -10.40
N TRP A 61 -13.73 6.28 -9.79
CA TRP A 61 -13.51 7.59 -10.38
C TRP A 61 -12.44 7.57 -11.48
N PRO A 62 -12.51 8.45 -12.49
CA PRO A 62 -11.43 8.60 -13.47
C PRO A 62 -10.07 8.86 -12.77
N PHE A 63 -9.01 8.22 -13.26
CA PHE A 63 -7.61 8.28 -12.78
C PHE A 63 -7.33 7.72 -11.37
N ILE A 64 -8.18 8.01 -10.38
CA ILE A 64 -7.93 7.67 -8.97
C ILE A 64 -8.64 6.35 -8.60
N GLY A 65 -9.71 6.01 -9.31
CA GLY A 65 -10.51 4.83 -9.07
C GLY A 65 -11.18 4.83 -7.70
N GLU A 66 -10.97 3.75 -6.96
CA GLU A 66 -11.46 3.55 -5.60
C GLU A 66 -10.36 3.75 -4.54
N THR A 67 -9.18 4.27 -4.93
CA THR A 67 -7.99 4.37 -4.06
C THR A 67 -8.24 5.18 -2.79
N ILE A 68 -9.00 6.28 -2.87
CA ILE A 68 -9.30 7.12 -1.69
C ILE A 68 -10.13 6.32 -0.69
N GLU A 69 -11.23 5.70 -1.13
CA GLU A 69 -12.06 4.87 -0.24
C GLU A 69 -11.27 3.69 0.33
N PHE A 70 -10.42 3.05 -0.49
CA PHE A 70 -9.54 1.98 -0.05
C PHE A 70 -8.60 2.43 1.09
N ILE A 71 -7.95 3.59 0.94
CA ILE A 71 -7.06 4.16 1.95
C ILE A 71 -7.85 4.60 3.19
N THR A 72 -8.96 5.31 3.02
CA THR A 72 -9.78 5.79 4.14
C THR A 72 -10.29 4.62 4.98
N CYS A 73 -10.76 3.54 4.35
CA CYS A 73 -11.12 2.33 5.07
C CYS A 73 -9.91 1.75 5.82
N ALA A 74 -8.74 1.63 5.18
CA ALA A 74 -7.54 1.06 5.81
C ALA A 74 -7.06 1.81 7.08
N TYR A 75 -7.38 3.10 7.22
CA TYR A 75 -7.07 3.91 8.41
C TYR A 75 -8.27 4.12 9.36
N SER A 76 -9.40 3.46 9.10
CA SER A 76 -10.56 3.48 9.98
C SER A 76 -10.47 2.40 11.06
N ASP A 77 -11.44 2.42 11.98
CA ASP A 77 -11.70 1.36 12.95
C ASP A 77 -12.11 0.02 12.30
N ARG A 78 -12.47 0.04 11.00
CA ARG A 78 -12.92 -1.12 10.22
C ARG A 78 -12.18 -1.24 8.88
N PRO A 79 -10.89 -1.61 8.88
CA PRO A 79 -10.07 -1.70 7.67
C PRO A 79 -10.61 -2.67 6.62
N GLU A 80 -11.35 -3.69 7.03
CA GLU A 80 -11.98 -4.69 6.18
C GLU A 80 -13.20 -4.16 5.41
N SER A 81 -13.77 -3.02 5.81
CA SER A 81 -15.05 -2.50 5.31
C SER A 81 -15.07 -2.31 3.78
N PHE A 82 -13.95 -1.88 3.19
CA PHE A 82 -13.81 -1.76 1.74
C PHE A 82 -14.06 -3.11 1.06
N MET A 83 -13.35 -4.15 1.52
CA MET A 83 -13.42 -5.50 0.95
C MET A 83 -14.78 -6.12 1.19
N ASP A 84 -15.32 -5.98 2.39
CA ASP A 84 -16.62 -6.47 2.79
C ASP A 84 -17.75 -5.94 1.90
N LYS A 85 -17.75 -4.63 1.64
CA LYS A 85 -18.74 -3.98 0.78
C LYS A 85 -18.69 -4.53 -0.66
N ARG A 86 -17.50 -4.63 -1.25
CA ARG A 86 -17.36 -5.14 -2.64
C ARG A 86 -17.64 -6.63 -2.73
N ARG A 87 -17.21 -7.41 -1.74
CA ARG A 87 -17.49 -8.84 -1.67
C ARG A 87 -18.99 -9.14 -1.65
N ARG A 88 -19.78 -8.36 -0.89
CA ARG A 88 -21.25 -8.51 -0.84
C ARG A 88 -21.92 -8.19 -2.18
N VAL A 89 -21.40 -7.25 -2.95
CA VAL A 89 -22.03 -6.76 -4.19
C VAL A 89 -21.55 -7.52 -5.43
N TYR A 90 -20.25 -7.83 -5.51
CA TYR A 90 -19.61 -8.37 -6.72
C TYR A 90 -19.15 -9.83 -6.56
N GLY A 91 -19.21 -10.38 -5.36
CA GLY A 91 -18.70 -11.72 -5.05
C GLY A 91 -17.24 -11.71 -4.58
N LYS A 92 -16.70 -12.90 -4.33
CA LYS A 92 -15.37 -13.06 -3.70
C LYS A 92 -14.20 -12.60 -4.58
N VAL A 93 -14.39 -12.54 -5.90
CA VAL A 93 -13.42 -12.05 -6.86
C VAL A 93 -14.07 -10.93 -7.66
N PHE A 94 -13.46 -9.74 -7.67
CA PHE A 94 -14.04 -8.56 -8.30
C PHE A 94 -12.99 -7.65 -8.93
N LYS A 95 -13.40 -6.85 -9.93
CA LYS A 95 -12.57 -5.80 -10.53
C LYS A 95 -12.68 -4.49 -9.75
N SER A 96 -11.55 -3.80 -9.60
CA SER A 96 -11.42 -2.48 -8.99
C SER A 96 -10.38 -1.64 -9.72
N HIS A 97 -10.16 -0.40 -9.28
CA HIS A 97 -9.04 0.43 -9.68
C HIS A 97 -8.44 1.07 -8.44
N VAL A 98 -7.29 0.56 -7.99
CA VAL A 98 -6.61 1.02 -6.78
C VAL A 98 -5.15 1.33 -7.09
N PHE A 99 -4.61 2.37 -6.48
CA PHE A 99 -3.23 2.81 -6.65
C PHE A 99 -2.83 3.11 -8.11
N GLY A 100 -3.76 3.63 -8.91
CA GLY A 100 -3.48 4.05 -10.28
C GLY A 100 -3.53 2.93 -11.32
N SER A 101 -3.94 1.71 -10.94
CA SER A 101 -4.02 0.57 -11.86
C SER A 101 -5.36 -0.19 -11.74
N PRO A 102 -5.92 -0.65 -12.89
CA PRO A 102 -6.99 -1.66 -12.88
C PRO A 102 -6.50 -2.92 -12.15
N THR A 103 -7.27 -3.37 -11.17
CA THR A 103 -6.86 -4.43 -10.24
C THR A 103 -7.96 -5.47 -10.09
N ILE A 104 -7.61 -6.75 -10.18
CA ILE A 104 -8.49 -7.84 -9.77
C ILE A 104 -8.21 -8.13 -8.30
N VAL A 105 -9.24 -8.02 -7.47
CA VAL A 105 -9.16 -8.27 -6.03
C VAL A 105 -9.80 -9.62 -5.74
N SER A 106 -9.07 -10.48 -5.02
CA SER A 106 -9.59 -11.76 -4.54
C SER A 106 -9.66 -11.76 -3.01
N THR A 107 -10.83 -12.13 -2.51
CA THR A 107 -11.06 -12.54 -1.12
C THR A 107 -11.32 -14.06 -1.02
N ASP A 108 -11.14 -14.78 -2.14
CA ASP A 108 -11.29 -16.23 -2.20
C ASP A 108 -9.96 -16.93 -1.87
N ALA A 109 -10.01 -17.90 -0.96
CA ALA A 109 -8.84 -18.60 -0.46
C ALA A 109 -8.19 -19.49 -1.52
N GLU A 110 -8.99 -20.15 -2.38
CA GLU A 110 -8.46 -21.03 -3.43
C GLU A 110 -7.77 -20.22 -4.52
N VAL A 111 -8.38 -19.09 -4.92
CA VAL A 111 -7.74 -18.17 -5.87
C VAL A 111 -6.44 -17.62 -5.30
N SER A 112 -6.45 -17.21 -4.02
CA SER A 112 -5.25 -16.70 -3.35
C SER A 112 -4.16 -17.77 -3.28
N ARG A 113 -4.52 -19.02 -2.98
CA ARG A 113 -3.60 -20.16 -2.98
C ARG A 113 -2.97 -20.38 -4.35
N VAL A 114 -3.77 -20.40 -5.41
CA VAL A 114 -3.27 -20.57 -6.79
C VAL A 114 -2.29 -19.46 -7.16
N VAL A 115 -2.61 -18.19 -6.86
CA VAL A 115 -1.72 -17.06 -7.12
C VAL A 115 -0.41 -17.19 -6.34
N LEU A 116 -0.47 -17.48 -5.03
CA LEU A 116 0.70 -17.57 -4.17
C LEU A 116 1.60 -18.79 -4.46
N GLN A 117 1.03 -19.87 -5.03
CA GLN A 117 1.78 -21.09 -5.39
C GLN A 117 2.21 -21.11 -6.86
N SER A 118 1.75 -20.16 -7.67
CA SER A 118 2.09 -20.10 -9.07
C SER A 118 3.59 -19.81 -9.28
N ASP A 119 4.15 -20.34 -10.36
CA ASP A 119 5.49 -19.96 -10.80
C ASP A 119 5.50 -18.48 -11.21
N SER A 120 6.64 -17.81 -11.05
CA SER A 120 6.81 -16.37 -11.33
C SER A 120 6.60 -15.99 -12.80
N LYS A 121 6.28 -16.97 -13.65
CA LYS A 121 5.88 -16.78 -15.05
C LYS A 121 4.41 -16.36 -15.18
N ASN A 122 3.54 -16.78 -14.25
CA ASN A 122 2.10 -16.51 -14.30
C ASN A 122 1.73 -15.26 -13.50
N PHE A 123 2.34 -15.09 -12.33
CA PHE A 123 2.15 -13.92 -11.47
C PHE A 123 3.50 -13.39 -11.00
N ILE A 124 3.70 -12.08 -11.13
CA ILE A 124 4.90 -11.39 -10.67
C ILE A 124 4.48 -10.45 -9.55
N PRO A 125 5.19 -10.44 -8.40
CA PRO A 125 4.96 -9.45 -7.37
C PRO A 125 5.04 -8.03 -7.94
N SER A 126 3.96 -7.27 -7.79
CA SER A 126 3.87 -5.89 -8.23
C SER A 126 3.52 -5.03 -7.03
N TYR A 127 4.43 -4.14 -6.66
CA TYR A 127 4.29 -3.24 -5.52
C TYR A 127 4.15 -1.80 -5.98
N ARG A 128 3.62 -0.95 -5.09
CA ARG A 128 3.49 0.49 -5.36
C ARG A 128 4.85 1.14 -5.53
N ARG A 129 4.87 2.18 -6.34
CA ARG A 129 6.08 2.92 -6.69
C ARG A 129 6.84 3.46 -5.47
N SER A 130 6.14 4.00 -4.47
CA SER A 130 6.76 4.48 -3.23
C SER A 130 7.54 3.38 -2.49
N LEU A 131 6.95 2.20 -2.34
CA LEU A 131 7.61 1.03 -1.77
C LEU A 131 8.81 0.60 -2.63
N THR A 132 8.65 0.52 -3.96
CA THR A 132 9.75 0.09 -4.84
C THR A 132 10.93 1.07 -4.84
N GLU A 133 10.66 2.37 -4.74
CA GLU A 133 11.71 3.40 -4.69
C GLU A 133 12.46 3.37 -3.35
N LEU A 134 11.74 3.24 -2.24
CA LEU A 134 12.35 3.17 -0.89
C LEU A 134 13.12 1.88 -0.66
N MET A 135 12.56 0.73 -1.04
CA MET A 135 13.20 -0.56 -0.78
C MET A 135 14.44 -0.81 -1.66
N GLY A 136 14.55 -0.07 -2.77
CA GLY A 136 15.65 -0.21 -3.73
C GLY A 136 15.57 -1.48 -4.58
N LYS A 137 16.21 -1.43 -5.76
CA LYS A 137 16.16 -2.49 -6.79
C LYS A 137 16.70 -3.84 -6.33
N SER A 138 17.53 -3.86 -5.30
CA SER A 138 18.14 -5.07 -4.73
C SER A 138 17.30 -5.72 -3.64
N SER A 139 16.15 -5.14 -3.26
CA SER A 139 15.27 -5.71 -2.25
C SER A 139 14.72 -7.07 -2.68
N ILE A 140 14.57 -7.99 -1.71
CA ILE A 140 13.91 -9.28 -1.90
C ILE A 140 12.48 -9.16 -2.46
N LEU A 141 11.84 -8.00 -2.24
CA LEU A 141 10.51 -7.71 -2.77
C LEU A 141 10.53 -7.45 -4.30
N LEU A 142 11.65 -6.99 -4.86
CA LEU A 142 11.74 -6.57 -6.26
C LEU A 142 12.56 -7.52 -7.13
N ILE A 143 13.53 -8.22 -6.55
CA ILE A 143 14.26 -9.27 -7.25
C ILE A 143 13.35 -10.47 -7.52
N ASN A 144 13.54 -11.14 -8.65
CA ASN A 144 12.74 -12.29 -9.08
C ASN A 144 13.61 -13.46 -9.54
N GLY A 145 13.00 -14.64 -9.70
CA GLY A 145 13.66 -15.83 -10.23
C GLY A 145 14.78 -16.40 -9.34
N ASN A 146 15.89 -16.82 -9.95
CA ASN A 146 16.96 -17.53 -9.25
C ASN A 146 17.65 -16.67 -8.17
N LEU A 147 17.80 -15.36 -8.40
CA LEU A 147 18.39 -14.46 -7.42
C LEU A 147 17.50 -14.36 -6.17
N GLN A 148 16.19 -14.17 -6.37
CA GLN A 148 15.21 -14.16 -5.29
C GLN A 148 15.23 -15.47 -4.50
N ARG A 149 15.23 -16.63 -5.20
CA ARG A 149 15.31 -17.95 -4.56
C ARG A 149 16.57 -18.11 -3.71
N ARG A 150 17.73 -17.65 -4.20
CA ARG A 150 19.00 -17.71 -3.48
C ARG A 150 18.98 -16.85 -2.22
N VAL A 151 18.58 -15.58 -2.34
CA VAL A 151 18.50 -14.64 -1.20
C VAL A 151 17.49 -15.15 -0.17
N HIS A 152 16.31 -15.58 -0.60
CA HIS A 152 15.29 -16.17 0.27
C HIS A 152 15.81 -17.44 0.98
N GLY A 153 16.56 -18.29 0.27
CA GLY A 153 17.18 -19.48 0.86
C GLY A 153 18.18 -19.14 1.97
N LEU A 154 19.02 -18.13 1.76
CA LEU A 154 19.99 -17.66 2.77
C LEU A 154 19.28 -17.11 4.00
N ILE A 155 18.31 -16.21 3.83
CA ILE A 155 17.50 -15.67 4.92
C ILE A 155 16.76 -16.80 5.66
N GLY A 156 16.15 -17.72 4.93
CA GLY A 156 15.49 -18.88 5.51
C GLY A 156 16.43 -19.79 6.30
N SER A 157 17.68 -19.95 5.85
CA SER A 157 18.69 -20.73 6.59
C SER A 157 19.10 -20.06 7.90
N PHE A 158 19.25 -18.74 7.90
CA PHE A 158 19.52 -17.94 9.10
C PHE A 158 18.42 -18.16 10.15
N PHE A 159 17.15 -18.01 9.76
CA PHE A 159 16.03 -18.22 10.66
C PHE A 159 15.76 -19.69 11.03
N LYS A 160 16.38 -20.67 10.36
CA LYS A 160 16.26 -22.09 10.74
C LYS A 160 17.21 -22.49 11.86
N SER A 161 18.30 -21.74 12.06
CA SER A 161 19.30 -22.02 13.11
C SER A 161 18.66 -22.03 14.50
N SER A 162 18.83 -23.13 15.23
CA SER A 162 18.33 -23.27 16.61
C SER A 162 18.99 -22.27 17.56
N HIS A 163 20.30 -22.03 17.38
CA HIS A 163 21.05 -21.09 18.19
C HIS A 163 20.54 -19.65 18.02
N ILE A 164 20.35 -19.21 16.77
CA ILE A 164 19.83 -17.86 16.47
C ILE A 164 18.41 -17.69 17.05
N LYS A 165 17.55 -18.69 16.89
CA LYS A 165 16.20 -18.65 17.48
C LYS A 165 16.25 -18.52 19.00
N ALA A 166 17.10 -19.30 19.67
CA ALA A 166 17.25 -19.24 21.11
C ALA A 166 17.73 -17.85 21.55
N GLN A 167 18.73 -17.29 20.87
CA GLN A 167 19.24 -15.94 21.15
C GLN A 167 18.16 -14.87 20.97
N ILE A 168 17.48 -14.86 19.82
CA ILE A 168 16.39 -13.89 19.55
C ILE A 168 15.28 -14.02 20.59
N THR A 169 14.94 -15.24 21.01
CA THR A 169 13.91 -15.48 22.04
C THR A 169 14.33 -14.94 23.40
N LEU A 170 15.60 -15.11 23.78
CA LEU A 170 16.15 -14.53 25.01
C LEU A 170 16.13 -13.01 24.95
N ASP A 171 16.52 -12.41 23.82
CA ASP A 171 16.50 -10.96 23.64
C ASP A 171 15.05 -10.42 23.69
N MET A 172 14.09 -11.10 23.07
CA MET A 172 12.67 -10.77 23.20
C MET A 172 12.21 -10.78 24.66
N GLN A 173 12.50 -11.86 25.40
CA GLN A 173 12.12 -11.98 26.80
C GLN A 173 12.76 -10.86 27.63
N LYS A 174 14.06 -10.63 27.45
CA LYS A 174 14.81 -9.57 28.13
C LYS A 174 14.16 -8.20 27.90
N TYR A 175 13.94 -7.81 26.66
CA TYR A 175 13.39 -6.47 26.34
C TYR A 175 11.94 -6.29 26.81
N VAL A 176 11.13 -7.36 26.80
CA VAL A 176 9.78 -7.33 27.39
C VAL A 176 9.86 -7.12 28.90
N GLN A 177 10.71 -7.86 29.60
CA GLN A 177 10.90 -7.73 31.04
C GLN A 177 11.43 -6.34 31.44
N GLU A 178 12.41 -5.83 30.70
CA GLU A 178 12.96 -4.48 30.91
C GLU A 178 11.91 -3.38 30.69
N SER A 179 11.07 -3.50 29.65
CA SER A 179 9.96 -2.56 29.42
C SER A 179 8.94 -2.62 30.56
N MET A 180 8.47 -3.81 30.92
CA MET A 180 7.44 -3.99 31.95
C MET A 180 7.92 -3.60 33.36
N ALA A 181 9.22 -3.72 33.66
CA ALA A 181 9.78 -3.30 34.93
C ALA A 181 9.69 -1.77 35.17
N LEU A 182 9.51 -0.97 34.11
CA LEU A 182 9.35 0.48 34.18
C LEU A 182 7.88 0.90 34.31
N TRP A 183 6.94 -0.03 34.18
CA TRP A 183 5.51 0.26 34.25
C TRP A 183 5.08 0.47 35.70
N ARG A 184 4.16 1.42 35.89
CA ARG A 184 3.55 1.74 37.19
C ARG A 184 2.04 1.60 37.10
N ASP A 185 1.41 1.19 38.20
CA ASP A 185 -0.03 0.93 38.25
C ASP A 185 -0.89 2.18 37.97
N ASP A 186 -0.35 3.36 38.24
CA ASP A 186 -1.00 4.66 38.05
C ASP A 186 -0.72 5.31 36.68
N GLN A 187 -0.03 4.60 35.78
CA GLN A 187 0.38 5.12 34.48
C GLN A 187 -0.39 4.47 33.33
N LEU A 188 -0.91 5.29 32.42
CA LEU A 188 -1.46 4.81 31.16
C LEU A 188 -0.32 4.28 30.27
N ILE A 189 -0.42 3.01 29.85
CA ILE A 189 0.58 2.35 29.01
C ILE A 189 0.03 2.19 27.60
N TYR A 190 0.70 2.80 26.62
CA TYR A 190 0.37 2.64 25.21
C TYR A 190 1.03 1.37 24.67
N ILE A 191 0.35 0.23 24.82
CA ILE A 191 0.88 -1.10 24.46
C ILE A 191 1.39 -1.16 23.01
N GLN A 192 0.75 -0.45 22.08
CA GLN A 192 1.20 -0.40 20.69
C GLN A 192 2.61 0.22 20.57
N ASP A 193 2.89 1.29 21.32
CA ASP A 193 4.18 1.98 21.25
C ASP A 193 5.26 1.17 21.96
N GLU A 194 4.95 0.57 23.12
CA GLU A 194 5.85 -0.38 23.79
C GLU A 194 6.20 -1.56 22.90
N THR A 195 5.20 -2.17 22.24
CA THR A 195 5.40 -3.31 21.35
C THR A 195 6.27 -2.93 20.15
N LYS A 196 6.01 -1.78 19.52
CA LYS A 196 6.85 -1.28 18.41
C LYS A 196 8.29 -1.03 18.87
N ASN A 197 8.47 -0.49 20.07
CA ASN A 197 9.80 -0.22 20.62
C ASN A 197 10.59 -1.52 20.86
N ILE A 198 9.96 -2.49 21.53
CA ILE A 198 10.55 -3.81 21.79
C ILE A 198 10.88 -4.52 20.48
N ALA A 199 9.95 -4.55 19.52
CA ALA A 199 10.17 -5.19 18.22
C ALA A 199 11.34 -4.54 17.45
N PHE A 200 11.46 -3.21 17.53
CA PHE A 200 12.58 -2.50 16.92
C PHE A 200 13.93 -2.86 17.57
N HIS A 201 14.01 -2.91 18.91
CA HIS A 201 15.22 -3.32 19.61
C HIS A 201 15.64 -4.76 19.25
N VAL A 202 14.68 -5.69 19.24
CA VAL A 202 14.93 -7.08 18.83
C VAL A 202 15.44 -7.15 17.39
N LEU A 203 14.82 -6.41 16.47
CA LEU A 203 15.21 -6.40 15.06
C LEU A 203 16.64 -5.89 14.88
N VAL A 204 16.96 -4.76 15.48
CA VAL A 204 18.27 -4.12 15.37
C VAL A 204 19.35 -4.98 16.02
N LYS A 205 19.08 -5.56 17.20
CA LYS A 205 20.01 -6.47 17.87
C LYS A 205 20.24 -7.74 17.03
N ALA A 206 19.19 -8.31 16.46
CA ALA A 206 19.31 -9.54 15.67
C ALA A 206 20.03 -9.34 14.33
N LEU A 207 19.90 -8.18 13.69
CA LEU A 207 20.47 -7.93 12.36
C LEU A 207 21.88 -7.35 12.39
N ILE A 208 22.16 -6.42 13.30
CA ILE A 208 23.43 -5.68 13.33
C ILE A 208 24.09 -5.66 14.71
N SER A 209 23.59 -6.44 15.67
CA SER A 209 24.16 -6.62 17.01
C SER A 209 24.28 -5.34 17.85
N LEU A 210 23.56 -4.28 17.47
CA LEU A 210 23.60 -2.99 18.16
C LEU A 210 22.78 -3.04 19.45
N ASP A 211 23.36 -2.55 20.54
CA ASP A 211 22.72 -2.44 21.86
C ASP A 211 21.97 -1.12 22.05
N PRO A 212 21.02 -1.05 23.00
CA PRO A 212 20.32 0.19 23.32
C PRO A 212 21.28 1.34 23.66
N GLY A 213 21.08 2.48 23.02
CA GLY A 213 21.94 3.65 23.17
C GLY A 213 21.61 4.74 22.16
N ARG A 214 22.47 5.76 22.06
CA ARG A 214 22.25 6.91 21.17
C ARG A 214 22.15 6.51 19.69
N GLU A 215 22.99 5.60 19.24
CA GLU A 215 22.98 5.11 17.85
C GLU A 215 21.67 4.41 17.51
N MET A 216 21.18 3.53 18.41
CA MET A 216 19.90 2.86 18.22
C MET A 216 18.73 3.84 18.19
N GLN A 217 18.76 4.90 19.01
CA GLN A 217 17.72 5.93 18.98
C GLN A 217 17.74 6.77 17.70
N SER A 218 18.92 7.10 17.17
CA SER A 218 19.03 7.76 15.86
C SER A 218 18.46 6.86 14.76
N LEU A 219 18.87 5.59 14.73
CA LEU A 219 18.38 4.61 13.77
C LEU A 219 16.86 4.41 13.88
N LYS A 220 16.29 4.50 15.08
CA LYS A 220 14.83 4.43 15.29
C LYS A 220 14.11 5.60 14.63
N GLN A 221 14.64 6.81 14.74
CA GLN A 221 14.05 8.00 14.11
C GLN A 221 14.09 7.87 12.58
N ASP A 222 15.23 7.45 12.05
CA ASP A 222 15.39 7.23 10.60
C ASP A 222 14.45 6.12 10.12
N PHE A 223 14.36 5.02 10.86
CA PHE A 223 13.46 3.91 10.55
C PHE A 223 11.97 4.32 10.58
N GLN A 224 11.55 5.14 11.55
CA GLN A 224 10.19 5.68 11.58
C GLN A 224 9.89 6.54 10.35
N GLN A 225 10.84 7.39 9.97
CA GLN A 225 10.71 8.23 8.79
C GLN A 225 10.70 7.37 7.51
N PHE A 226 11.52 6.33 7.42
CA PHE A 226 11.54 5.36 6.33
C PHE A 226 10.19 4.63 6.18
N ILE A 227 9.67 4.01 7.26
CA ILE A 227 8.42 3.24 7.25
C ILE A 227 7.23 4.10 6.82
N ALA A 228 7.18 5.35 7.26
CA ALA A 228 6.11 6.27 6.88
C ALA A 228 6.07 6.57 5.36
N GLY A 229 7.18 6.38 4.64
CA GLY A 229 7.24 6.51 3.18
C GLY A 229 6.69 5.31 2.41
N LEU A 230 6.69 4.11 3.00
CA LEU A 230 6.23 2.88 2.32
C LEU A 230 4.75 2.95 1.90
N MET A 231 3.95 3.75 2.62
CA MET A 231 2.54 3.98 2.36
C MET A 231 2.21 5.34 1.72
N SER A 232 3.22 6.17 1.43
CA SER A 232 2.98 7.52 0.91
C SER A 232 2.65 7.56 -0.58
N LEU A 233 2.12 8.69 -1.03
CA LEU A 233 2.02 9.01 -2.45
C LEU A 233 3.40 8.99 -3.11
N PRO A 234 3.51 8.51 -4.36
CA PRO A 234 4.77 8.42 -5.08
C PRO A 234 5.19 9.77 -5.68
N ILE A 235 5.34 10.78 -4.83
CA ILE A 235 5.72 12.15 -5.21
C ILE A 235 7.03 12.49 -4.51
N ASN A 236 8.11 12.59 -5.28
CA ASN A 236 9.46 12.85 -4.76
C ASN A 236 9.86 14.32 -4.98
N ILE A 237 9.39 15.21 -4.11
CA ILE A 237 9.66 16.65 -4.14
C ILE A 237 9.98 17.10 -2.70
N PRO A 238 10.90 18.07 -2.48
CA PRO A 238 11.18 18.58 -1.14
C PRO A 238 9.91 18.90 -0.35
N GLY A 239 9.81 18.36 0.87
CA GLY A 239 8.63 18.52 1.74
C GLY A 239 7.56 17.43 1.62
N THR A 240 7.63 16.52 0.65
CA THR A 240 6.73 15.36 0.60
C THR A 240 7.21 14.24 1.53
N GLN A 241 6.30 13.31 1.86
CA GLN A 241 6.63 12.17 2.72
C GLN A 241 7.67 11.25 2.08
N LEU A 242 7.50 10.91 0.80
CA LEU A 242 8.46 10.05 0.09
C LEU A 242 9.86 10.68 0.04
N TYR A 243 9.95 11.99 -0.21
CA TYR A 243 11.23 12.71 -0.22
C TYR A 243 11.94 12.59 1.13
N ARG A 244 11.25 12.90 2.23
CA ARG A 244 11.82 12.79 3.58
C ARG A 244 12.24 11.35 3.91
N SER A 245 11.43 10.36 3.53
CA SER A 245 11.74 8.95 3.74
C SER A 245 12.94 8.47 2.92
N LEU A 246 13.16 9.00 1.73
CA LEU A 246 14.36 8.71 0.93
C LEU A 246 15.62 9.34 1.53
N GLN A 247 15.51 10.48 2.23
CA GLN A 247 16.65 11.08 2.94
C GLN A 247 17.03 10.31 4.21
N ALA A 248 16.09 9.58 4.80
CA ALA A 248 16.29 8.73 5.98
C ALA A 248 16.69 7.29 5.63
N SER A 249 16.81 6.96 4.34
CA SER A 249 17.09 5.62 3.81
C SER A 249 18.57 5.39 3.51
#